data_AF-A0A0C9W0Z6-F1
#
_entry.id   AF-A0A0C9W0Z6-F1
#
_cell.length_a   1.000
_cell.length_b   1.000
_cell.length_c   1.000
_cell.angle_alpha   90.00
_cell.angle_beta   90.00
_cell.angle_gamma   90.00
#
_symmetry.space_group_name_H-M   'P 1'
#
loop_
_entity.id
_entity.type
_entity.pdbx_description
1 polymer ?
#
loop_
_entity_poly.entity_id
_entity_poly.type
_entity_poly.pdbx_seq_one_letter_code
_entity_poly.pdbx_strand_id
1 'polypeptide(L)'
;QEELAKKQAEALKIQKKNDELRAREEQRHLAKNTRVFELPLSRYKRKDDLKDIAACLGLDLNGKIPELTSRIKAHLDSNSVLQANPRFCGLFG
;
A
#
# COMPACT_ATOMS: atom_id res chain seq x y z
N GLN A 1 -42.30 -15.56 -3.04
CA GLN A 1 -41.56 -15.36 -1.77
C GLN A 1 -40.13 -15.92 -1.83
N GLU A 2 -39.87 -16.99 -2.59
CA GLU A 2 -38.55 -17.63 -2.68
C GLU A 2 -37.42 -16.78 -3.32
N GLU A 3 -37.73 -15.94 -4.30
CA GLU A 3 -36.74 -15.07 -4.96
C GLU A 3 -36.17 -13.98 -4.04
N LEU A 4 -36.98 -13.49 -3.09
CA LEU A 4 -36.57 -12.45 -2.14
C LEU A 4 -35.58 -13.03 -1.12
N ALA A 5 -35.77 -14.29 -0.70
CA ALA A 5 -34.86 -14.99 0.20
C ALA A 5 -33.50 -15.28 -0.46
N LYS A 6 -33.49 -15.63 -1.76
CA LYS A 6 -32.25 -15.81 -2.53
C LYS A 6 -31.46 -14.51 -2.70
N LYS A 7 -32.13 -13.41 -3.04
CA LYS A 7 -31.49 -12.08 -3.16
C LYS A 7 -30.91 -11.59 -1.82
N GLN A 8 -31.61 -11.82 -0.70
CA GLN A 8 -31.08 -11.46 0.60
C GLN A 8 -29.87 -12.31 1.00
N ALA A 9 -29.87 -13.60 0.70
CA ALA A 9 -28.74 -14.49 0.97
C ALA A 9 -27.49 -14.13 0.14
N GLU A 10 -27.66 -13.72 -1.12
CA GLU A 10 -26.55 -13.23 -1.94
C GLU A 10 -26.03 -11.86 -1.47
N ALA A 11 -26.93 -10.93 -1.12
CA ALA A 11 -26.55 -9.62 -0.59
C ALA A 11 -25.75 -9.74 0.72
N LEU A 12 -26.17 -10.63 1.63
CA LEU A 12 -25.46 -10.92 2.89
C LEU A 12 -24.07 -11.54 2.65
N LYS A 13 -23.91 -12.40 1.64
CA LYS A 13 -22.60 -12.97 1.28
C LYS A 13 -21.66 -11.92 0.68
N ILE A 14 -22.19 -11.02 -0.15
CA ILE A 14 -21.41 -9.92 -0.75
C ILE A 14 -20.99 -8.92 0.33
N GLN A 15 -21.89 -8.61 1.27
CA GLN A 15 -21.62 -7.67 2.36
C GLN A 15 -20.53 -8.22 3.30
N LYS A 16 -20.62 -9.49 3.72
CA LYS A 16 -19.55 -10.14 4.52
C LYS A 16 -18.19 -10.11 3.83
N LYS A 17 -18.13 -10.42 2.53
CA LYS A 17 -16.88 -10.35 1.77
C LYS A 17 -16.29 -8.93 1.71
N ASN A 18 -17.14 -7.91 1.58
CA ASN A 18 -16.69 -6.51 1.56
C ASN A 18 -16.22 -6.03 2.93
N ASP A 19 -16.89 -6.41 4.02
CA ASP A 19 -16.44 -6.10 5.38
C ASP A 19 -15.13 -6.82 5.73
N GLU A 20 -14.97 -8.08 5.31
CA GLU A 20 -13.71 -8.82 5.47
C GLU A 20 -12.56 -8.20 4.65
N LEU A 21 -12.86 -7.72 3.43
CA LEU A 21 -11.90 -6.98 2.60
C LEU A 21 -11.52 -5.64 3.25
N ARG A 22 -12.50 -4.88 3.75
CA ARG A 22 -12.30 -3.60 4.42
C ARG A 22 -11.50 -3.76 5.70
N ALA A 23 -11.83 -4.72 6.55
CA ALA A 23 -11.06 -5.05 7.75
C ALA A 23 -9.62 -5.50 7.43
N ARG A 24 -9.41 -6.23 6.32
CA ARG A 24 -8.06 -6.58 5.83
C ARG A 24 -7.28 -5.38 5.30
N GLU A 25 -7.94 -4.42 4.69
CA GLU A 25 -7.31 -3.17 4.25
C GLU A 25 -6.97 -2.28 5.45
N GLU A 26 -7.86 -2.17 6.44
CA GLU A 26 -7.61 -1.43 7.69
C GLU A 26 -6.47 -2.07 8.52
N GLN A 27 -6.42 -3.41 8.62
CA GLN A 27 -5.27 -4.09 9.24
C GLN A 27 -3.98 -3.93 8.43
N ARG A 28 -4.04 -3.90 7.09
CA ARG A 28 -2.87 -3.57 6.26
C ARG A 28 -2.44 -2.10 6.41
N HIS A 29 -3.37 -1.17 6.61
CA HIS A 29 -3.06 0.22 6.93
C HIS A 29 -2.37 0.33 8.31
N LEU A 30 -2.78 -0.44 9.30
CA LEU A 30 -2.13 -0.48 10.62
C LEU A 30 -0.72 -1.13 10.57
N ALA A 31 -0.52 -2.19 9.77
CA ALA A 31 0.76 -2.89 9.66
C ALA A 31 1.79 -2.19 8.74
N LYS A 32 1.35 -1.40 7.75
CA LYS A 32 2.23 -0.57 6.89
C LYS A 32 2.95 0.56 7.66
N ASN A 33 2.59 0.79 8.93
CA ASN A 33 2.97 1.97 9.70
C ASN A 33 4.21 1.81 10.61
N THR A 34 5.04 0.76 10.48
CA THR A 34 6.16 0.55 11.44
C THR A 34 7.56 0.45 10.83
N ARG A 35 7.72 0.23 9.52
CA ARG A 35 9.06 0.14 8.91
C ARG A 35 9.62 1.55 8.68
N VAL A 36 10.84 1.76 9.17
CA VAL A 36 11.63 2.99 8.95
C VAL A 36 12.62 2.71 7.82
N PHE A 37 12.64 3.56 6.81
CA PHE A 37 13.59 3.52 5.71
C PHE A 37 14.68 4.57 5.97
N GLU A 38 15.74 4.14 6.63
CA GLU A 38 16.88 5.01 7.02
C GLU A 38 17.82 5.32 5.85
N LEU A 39 17.66 4.64 4.72
CA LEU A 39 18.57 4.72 3.58
C LEU A 39 17.92 5.50 2.43
N PRO A 40 18.73 6.17 1.58
CA PRO A 40 18.22 6.82 0.40
C PRO A 40 17.63 5.83 -0.58
N LEU A 41 16.62 6.25 -1.35
CA LEU A 41 15.95 5.40 -2.34
C LEU A 41 16.94 4.74 -3.31
N SER A 42 18.02 5.46 -3.64
CA SER A 42 19.12 5.02 -4.51
C SER A 42 19.88 3.79 -3.98
N ARG A 43 19.84 3.51 -2.67
CA ARG A 43 20.50 2.35 -2.06
C ARG A 43 19.69 1.07 -2.18
N TYR A 44 18.37 1.17 -2.41
CA TYR A 44 17.48 0.02 -2.55
C TYR A 44 17.47 -0.48 -4.00
N LYS A 45 18.37 -1.43 -4.29
CA LYS A 45 18.52 -2.03 -5.64
C LYS A 45 17.70 -3.31 -5.81
N ARG A 46 17.22 -3.92 -4.73
CA ARG A 46 16.42 -5.15 -4.82
C ARG A 46 14.97 -4.82 -5.12
N LYS A 47 14.36 -5.65 -5.97
CA LYS A 47 12.96 -5.52 -6.34
C LYS A 47 12.04 -5.63 -5.12
N ASP A 48 12.35 -6.52 -4.19
CA ASP A 48 11.54 -6.71 -2.98
C ASP A 48 11.59 -5.49 -2.05
N ASP A 49 12.75 -4.85 -1.86
CA ASP A 49 12.84 -3.61 -1.09
C ASP A 49 11.99 -2.49 -1.71
N LEU A 50 12.03 -2.35 -3.04
CA LEU A 50 11.21 -1.36 -3.74
C LEU A 50 9.72 -1.67 -3.63
N LYS A 51 9.33 -2.95 -3.66
CA LYS A 51 7.94 -3.34 -3.40
C LYS A 51 7.53 -3.04 -1.97
N ASP A 52 8.40 -3.24 -1.00
CA ASP A 52 8.11 -2.91 0.39
C ASP A 52 7.90 -1.40 0.58
N ILE A 53 8.77 -0.58 -0.02
CA ILE A 53 8.62 0.88 0.00
C ILE A 53 7.32 1.30 -0.70
N ALA A 54 7.07 0.78 -1.91
CA ALA A 54 5.83 1.04 -2.64
C ALA A 54 4.59 0.61 -1.84
N ALA A 55 4.64 -0.54 -1.16
CA ALA A 55 3.56 -1.02 -0.31
C ALA A 55 3.31 -0.08 0.87
N CYS A 56 4.37 0.40 1.54
CA CYS A 56 4.28 1.35 2.64
C CYS A 56 3.71 2.71 2.19
N LEU A 57 4.01 3.13 0.95
CA LEU A 57 3.47 4.35 0.34
C LEU A 57 2.08 4.15 -0.29
N GLY A 58 1.53 2.93 -0.28
CA GLY A 58 0.23 2.65 -0.91
C GLY A 58 0.25 2.69 -2.44
N LEU A 59 1.42 2.50 -3.05
CA LEU A 59 1.63 2.50 -4.49
C LEU A 59 1.46 1.09 -5.09
N ASP A 60 1.22 1.04 -6.40
CA ASP A 60 1.20 -0.21 -7.14
C ASP A 60 2.56 -0.93 -7.09
N LEU A 61 2.51 -2.26 -6.94
CA LEU A 61 3.69 -3.14 -6.77
C LEU A 61 4.11 -3.83 -8.07
N ASN A 62 3.37 -3.62 -9.16
CA ASN A 62 3.65 -4.22 -10.45
C ASN A 62 4.71 -3.42 -11.21
N GLY A 63 5.46 -4.14 -12.05
CA GLY A 63 6.51 -3.57 -12.88
C GLY A 63 7.91 -4.12 -12.58
N LYS A 64 8.88 -3.59 -13.33
CA LYS A 64 10.32 -3.80 -13.15
C LYS A 64 10.88 -2.83 -12.12
N ILE A 65 12.10 -3.10 -11.66
CA ILE A 65 12.87 -2.24 -10.75
C ILE A 65 12.80 -0.75 -11.15
N PRO A 66 13.13 -0.34 -12.40
CA PRO A 66 13.08 1.07 -12.79
C PRO A 66 11.68 1.68 -12.72
N GLU A 67 10.64 0.90 -13.01
CA GLU A 67 9.25 1.39 -12.93
C GLU A 67 8.83 1.63 -11.48
N LEU A 68 9.18 0.70 -10.59
CA LEU A 68 8.94 0.83 -9.15
C LEU A 68 9.71 2.02 -8.57
N THR A 69 11.00 2.15 -8.89
CA THR A 69 11.83 3.26 -8.43
C THR A 69 11.29 4.60 -8.91
N SER A 70 10.95 4.73 -10.19
CA SER A 70 10.38 5.97 -10.74
C SER A 70 9.04 6.31 -10.09
N ARG A 71 8.18 5.32 -9.83
CA ARG A 71 6.88 5.53 -9.16
C ARG A 71 7.05 6.00 -7.72
N ILE A 72 7.95 5.36 -6.98
CA ILE A 72 8.28 5.77 -5.60
C ILE A 72 8.84 7.19 -5.59
N LYS A 73 9.81 7.48 -6.47
CA LYS A 73 10.42 8.80 -6.57
C LYS A 73 9.39 9.89 -6.90
N ALA A 74 8.55 9.67 -7.91
CA ALA A 74 7.49 10.61 -8.28
C ALA A 74 6.51 10.87 -7.12
N HIS A 75 6.20 9.84 -6.32
CA HIS A 75 5.35 9.99 -5.15
C HIS A 75 6.03 10.77 -4.02
N LEU A 76 7.32 10.54 -3.77
CA LEU A 76 8.11 11.29 -2.79
C LEU A 76 8.25 12.77 -3.20
N ASP A 77 8.56 13.06 -4.47
CA ASP A 77 8.63 14.42 -5.02
C ASP A 77 7.27 15.15 -4.91
N SER A 78 6.16 14.47 -5.19
CA SER A 78 4.81 15.06 -5.10
C SER A 78 4.31 15.24 -3.66
N ASN A 79 4.90 14.54 -2.69
CA ASN A 79 4.47 14.55 -1.29
C ASN A 79 5.62 14.94 -0.36
N SER A 80 6.01 16.20 -0.42
CA SER A 80 7.09 16.76 0.42
C SER A 80 6.81 16.62 1.94
N VAL A 81 5.55 16.41 2.35
CA VAL A 81 5.18 16.09 3.73
C VAL A 81 5.86 14.80 4.24
N LEU A 82 6.20 13.86 3.36
CA LEU A 82 6.90 12.63 3.71
C LEU A 82 8.36 12.89 4.12
N GLN A 83 8.95 14.04 3.78
CA GLN A 83 10.28 14.44 4.27
C GLN A 83 10.29 14.67 5.78
N ALA A 84 9.18 15.19 6.32
CA ALA A 84 9.02 15.39 7.76
C ALA A 84 8.63 14.09 8.48
N ASN A 85 8.28 13.03 7.74
CA ASN A 85 7.94 11.75 8.34
C ASN A 85 9.22 10.96 8.67
N PRO A 86 9.51 10.64 9.94
CA PRO A 86 10.72 9.94 10.35
C PRO A 86 10.95 8.59 9.66
N ARG A 87 9.89 8.00 9.10
CA ARG A 87 9.97 6.70 8.41
C ARG A 87 10.45 6.80 6.98
N PHE A 88 10.17 7.92 6.32
CA PHE A 88 10.44 8.11 4.90
C PHE A 88 11.48 9.20 4.65
N CYS A 89 11.84 9.99 5.65
CA CYS A 89 12.83 11.06 5.53
C CYS A 89 14.16 10.56 4.97
N GLY A 90 14.60 9.36 5.35
CA GLY A 90 15.82 8.74 4.85
C GLY A 90 15.80 8.46 3.35
N LEU A 91 14.62 8.28 2.73
CA LEU A 91 14.47 8.02 1.30
C LEU A 91 14.79 9.22 0.41
N PHE A 92 14.75 10.44 0.96
CA PHE A 92 14.98 11.69 0.22
C PHE A 92 16.46 12.06 0.05
N GLY A 93 17.38 11.28 0.63
CA GLY A 93 18.83 11.49 0.55
C GLY A 93 19.48 11.05 -0.77
#